data_AF-A0A1Y4R894-F1
#
_entry.id   AF-A0A1Y4R894-F1
#
_cell.length_a   1.000
_cell.length_b   1.000
_cell.length_c   1.000
_cell.angle_alpha   90.00
_cell.angle_beta   90.00
_cell.angle_gamma   90.00
#
_symmetry.space_group_name_H-M   'P 1'
#
loop_
_entity.id
_entity.type
_entity.pdbx_description
1 polymer ?
#
loop_
_entity_poly.entity_id
_entity_poly.type
_entity_poly.pdbx_seq_one_letter_code
_entity_poly.pdbx_strand_id
1 'polypeptide(L)'
;MSELLWLLCEYFRNANEGMSWLEIVVEYVIPIIGTIMLVGSAVVGVAKYWYEKNKNFYERILVEVYAPLYQYIIKQEFFRKDVSDLPLEKYPIISLTHTKTKETISFTTGETKREEEKSQIIDSKELFKVTKSLNFGLVPEDLLILLCEYEMLYKLKRSSQAPESIAILMALRKNVIEGYHKYYQKLGVSGKSKLITYDENTGEILFAEQ
;
A
#
# COMPACT_ATOMS: atom_id res chain seq x y z
N MET A 1 -2.46 -43.99 27.66
CA MET A 1 -3.32 -42.80 27.85
C MET A 1 -4.57 -43.15 28.68
N SER A 2 -5.19 -44.31 28.48
CA SER A 2 -6.33 -44.81 29.27
C SER A 2 -6.02 -45.10 30.74
N GLU A 3 -4.86 -45.68 31.08
CA GLU A 3 -4.50 -45.97 32.47
C GLU A 3 -4.27 -44.70 33.31
N LEU A 4 -3.67 -43.67 32.71
CA LEU A 4 -3.46 -42.37 33.37
C LEU A 4 -4.78 -41.68 33.70
N LEU A 5 -5.75 -41.72 32.78
CA LEU A 5 -7.10 -41.19 33.01
C LEU A 5 -7.81 -41.95 34.12
N TRP A 6 -7.67 -43.28 34.18
CA TRP A 6 -8.31 -44.10 35.19
C TRP A 6 -7.72 -43.86 36.59
N LEU A 7 -6.38 -43.80 36.72
CA LEU A 7 -5.70 -43.44 37.96
C LEU A 7 -6.06 -42.03 38.44
N LEU A 8 -6.21 -41.06 37.51
CA LEU A 8 -6.65 -39.71 37.84
C LEU A 8 -8.09 -39.71 38.37
N CYS A 9 -8.99 -40.47 37.75
CA CYS A 9 -10.38 -40.59 38.20
C CYS A 9 -10.48 -41.29 39.57
N GLU A 10 -9.68 -42.33 39.82
CA GLU A 10 -9.67 -43.02 41.11
C GLU A 10 -9.10 -42.12 42.23
N TYR A 11 -8.05 -41.36 41.93
CA TYR A 11 -7.50 -40.36 42.85
C TYR A 11 -8.53 -39.26 43.16
N PHE A 12 -9.18 -38.69 42.15
CA PHE A 12 -10.22 -37.67 42.35
C PHE A 12 -11.42 -38.21 43.14
N ARG A 13 -11.80 -39.47 42.89
CA ARG A 13 -12.91 -40.10 43.62
C ARG A 13 -12.55 -40.28 45.09
N ASN A 14 -11.40 -40.88 45.39
CA ASN A 14 -10.96 -41.14 46.77
C ASN A 14 -10.64 -39.84 47.53
N ALA A 15 -10.10 -38.81 46.87
CA ALA A 15 -9.80 -37.52 47.49
C ALA A 15 -11.07 -36.73 47.88
N ASN A 16 -12.18 -36.96 47.17
CA ASN A 16 -13.47 -36.28 47.40
C ASN A 16 -14.52 -37.19 48.06
N GLU A 17 -14.13 -38.34 48.64
CA GLU A 17 -15.03 -39.20 49.40
C GLU A 17 -15.54 -38.46 50.65
N GLY A 18 -16.75 -37.91 50.55
CA GLY A 18 -17.42 -37.18 51.64
C GLY A 18 -17.87 -35.77 51.29
N MET A 19 -17.45 -35.20 50.15
CA MET A 19 -17.94 -33.89 49.68
C MET A 19 -19.29 -34.00 48.98
N SER A 20 -20.17 -33.04 49.26
CA SER A 20 -21.41 -32.87 48.51
C SER A 20 -21.11 -32.46 47.07
N TRP A 21 -21.96 -32.86 46.11
CA TRP A 21 -21.83 -32.45 44.70
C TRP A 21 -21.65 -30.93 44.52
N LEU A 22 -22.33 -30.13 45.35
CA LEU A 22 -22.22 -28.67 45.29
C LEU A 22 -20.84 -28.16 45.73
N GLU A 23 -20.21 -28.81 46.71
CA GLU A 23 -18.86 -28.47 47.17
C GLU A 23 -17.83 -28.80 46.09
N ILE A 24 -17.97 -29.95 45.42
CA ILE A 24 -17.12 -30.33 44.28
C ILE A 24 -17.21 -29.30 43.14
N VAL A 25 -18.42 -28.82 42.83
CA VAL A 25 -18.62 -27.80 41.79
C VAL A 25 -17.97 -26.48 42.17
N VAL A 26 -18.17 -26.01 43.40
CA VAL A 26 -17.63 -24.72 43.86
C VAL A 26 -16.11 -24.76 44.00
N GLU A 27 -15.54 -25.86 44.48
CA GLU A 27 -14.12 -25.96 44.82
C GLU A 27 -13.24 -26.34 43.62
N TYR A 28 -13.76 -27.12 42.66
CA TYR A 28 -12.97 -27.59 41.53
C TYR A 28 -13.48 -27.11 40.17
N VAL A 29 -14.79 -27.22 39.90
CA VAL A 29 -15.32 -26.93 38.56
C VAL A 29 -15.27 -25.43 38.25
N ILE A 30 -15.71 -24.58 39.18
CA ILE A 30 -15.70 -23.12 39.00
C ILE A 30 -14.26 -22.59 38.78
N PRO A 31 -13.25 -22.96 39.60
CA PRO A 31 -11.88 -22.53 39.38
C PRO A 31 -11.29 -23.01 38.07
N ILE A 32 -11.52 -24.27 37.67
CA ILE A 32 -11.01 -24.82 36.40
C ILE A 32 -11.59 -24.04 35.21
N ILE A 33 -12.90 -23.80 35.20
CA ILE A 33 -13.54 -22.99 34.16
C ILE A 33 -12.99 -21.56 34.16
N GLY A 34 -12.82 -20.97 35.35
CA GLY A 34 -12.22 -19.65 35.52
C GLY A 34 -10.80 -19.57 34.95
N THR A 35 -9.96 -20.57 35.21
CA THR A 35 -8.60 -20.67 34.66
C THR A 35 -8.63 -20.82 33.13
N ILE A 36 -9.52 -21.65 32.57
CA ILE A 36 -9.65 -21.82 31.12
C ILE A 36 -10.07 -20.50 30.45
N MET A 37 -11.04 -19.79 31.02
CA MET A 37 -11.47 -18.48 30.52
C MET A 37 -10.32 -17.46 30.58
N LEU A 38 -9.56 -17.44 31.68
CA LEU A 38 -8.43 -16.54 31.86
C LEU A 38 -7.32 -16.83 30.83
N VAL A 39 -6.91 -18.09 30.67
CA VAL A 39 -5.90 -18.46 29.68
C VAL A 39 -6.40 -18.22 28.26
N GLY A 40 -7.66 -18.57 27.97
CA GLY A 40 -8.29 -18.34 26.66
C GLY A 40 -8.31 -16.86 26.28
N SER A 41 -8.73 -15.99 27.19
CA SER A 41 -8.73 -14.54 26.96
C SER A 41 -7.32 -13.97 26.77
N ALA A 42 -6.33 -14.47 27.49
CA ALA A 42 -4.93 -14.06 27.30
C ALA A 42 -4.42 -14.44 25.89
N VAL A 43 -4.69 -15.66 25.43
CA VAL A 43 -4.31 -16.13 24.09
C VAL A 43 -4.98 -15.30 22.99
N VAL A 44 -6.29 -15.05 23.12
CA VAL A 44 -7.04 -14.21 22.18
C VAL A 44 -6.50 -12.78 22.17
N GLY A 45 -6.18 -12.22 23.34
CA GLY A 45 -5.58 -10.90 23.46
C GLY A 45 -4.25 -10.78 22.73
N VAL A 46 -3.36 -11.78 22.90
CA VAL A 46 -2.08 -11.82 22.18
C VAL A 46 -2.29 -11.97 20.67
N ALA A 47 -3.17 -12.88 20.24
CA ALA A 47 -3.47 -13.07 18.82
C ALA A 47 -4.03 -11.79 18.18
N LYS A 48 -4.94 -11.10 18.87
CA LYS A 48 -5.51 -9.82 18.44
C LYS A 48 -4.42 -8.74 18.35
N TYR A 49 -3.53 -8.66 19.33
CA TYR A 49 -2.42 -7.70 19.32
C TYR A 49 -1.52 -7.88 18.09
N TRP A 50 -1.16 -9.13 17.76
CA TRP A 50 -0.37 -9.42 16.55
C TRP A 50 -1.11 -9.05 15.27
N TYR A 51 -2.41 -9.36 15.20
CA TYR A 51 -3.24 -9.00 14.05
C TYR A 51 -3.32 -7.47 13.87
N GLU A 52 -3.61 -6.72 14.93
CA GLU A 52 -3.68 -5.26 14.91
C GLU A 52 -2.33 -4.64 14.52
N LYS A 53 -1.22 -5.17 15.04
CA LYS A 53 0.12 -4.72 14.72
C LYS A 53 0.47 -4.94 13.24
N ASN A 54 0.15 -6.12 12.71
CA ASN A 54 0.38 -6.43 11.29
C ASN A 54 -0.50 -5.58 10.37
N LYS A 55 -1.77 -5.38 10.74
CA LYS A 55 -2.70 -4.52 10.01
C LYS A 55 -2.18 -3.08 9.97
N ASN A 56 -1.83 -2.52 11.12
CA ASN A 56 -1.25 -1.18 11.21
C ASN A 56 0.03 -1.05 10.37
N PHE A 57 0.89 -2.08 10.38
CA PHE A 57 2.09 -2.08 9.57
C PHE A 57 1.80 -2.04 8.06
N TYR A 58 0.87 -2.88 7.58
CA TYR A 58 0.47 -2.88 6.17
C TYR A 58 -0.26 -1.60 5.76
N GLU A 59 -1.07 -1.04 6.63
CA GLU A 59 -1.76 0.23 6.40
C GLU A 59 -0.76 1.37 6.24
N ARG A 60 0.25 1.44 7.10
CA ARG A 60 1.31 2.43 7.00
C ARG A 60 2.10 2.29 5.71
N ILE A 61 2.48 1.08 5.30
CA ILE A 61 3.15 0.86 4.01
C ILE A 61 2.25 1.31 2.85
N LEU A 62 0.96 0.97 2.90
CA LEU A 62 0.03 1.37 1.86
C LEU A 62 -0.10 2.90 1.77
N VAL A 63 -0.30 3.59 2.90
CA VAL A 63 -0.59 5.02 2.93
C VAL A 63 0.67 5.87 2.76
N GLU A 64 1.76 5.53 3.44
CA GLU A 64 2.99 6.34 3.46
C GLU A 64 3.90 6.06 2.26
N VAL A 65 3.79 4.89 1.60
CA VAL A 65 4.67 4.49 0.49
C VAL A 65 3.91 4.32 -0.82
N TYR A 66 2.98 3.36 -0.88
CA TYR A 66 2.40 2.96 -2.17
C TYR A 66 1.29 3.90 -2.66
N ALA A 67 0.45 4.46 -1.78
CA ALA A 67 -0.64 5.35 -2.14
C ALA A 67 -0.17 6.61 -2.87
N PRO A 68 0.83 7.38 -2.39
CA PRO A 68 1.28 8.57 -3.11
C PRO A 68 1.90 8.23 -4.48
N LEU A 69 2.63 7.12 -4.59
CA LEU A 69 3.19 6.65 -5.87
C LEU A 69 2.09 6.18 -6.83
N TYR A 70 1.11 5.42 -6.33
CA TYR A 70 0.00 4.89 -7.12
C TYR A 70 -0.94 6.00 -7.59
N GLN A 71 -1.22 6.99 -6.74
CA GLN A 71 -1.98 8.19 -7.12
C GLN A 71 -1.29 8.95 -8.26
N TYR A 72 0.05 9.06 -8.22
CA TYR A 72 0.79 9.69 -9.31
C TYR A 72 0.62 8.91 -10.62
N ILE A 73 0.76 7.58 -10.59
CA ILE A 73 0.57 6.74 -11.78
C ILE A 73 -0.86 6.86 -12.33
N ILE A 74 -1.89 6.80 -11.49
CA ILE A 74 -3.28 6.95 -11.95
C ILE A 74 -3.50 8.30 -12.62
N LYS A 75 -2.97 9.40 -12.04
CA LYS A 75 -3.05 10.72 -12.67
C LYS A 75 -2.46 10.67 -14.07
N GLN A 76 -1.27 10.09 -14.25
CA GLN A 76 -0.65 10.00 -15.56
C GLN A 76 -1.48 9.19 -16.57
N GLU A 77 -2.10 8.10 -16.13
CA GLU A 77 -2.93 7.26 -17.01
C GLU A 77 -4.23 7.94 -17.42
N PHE A 78 -4.86 8.66 -16.50
CA PHE A 78 -6.03 9.47 -16.81
C PHE A 78 -5.68 10.53 -17.87
N PHE A 79 -4.53 11.19 -17.72
CA PHE A 79 -4.05 12.15 -18.72
C PHE A 79 -3.66 11.51 -20.06
N ARG A 80 -3.11 10.30 -20.06
CA ARG A 80 -2.84 9.56 -21.30
C ARG A 80 -4.14 9.28 -22.05
N LYS A 81 -5.17 8.80 -21.36
CA LYS A 81 -6.48 8.51 -21.97
C LYS A 81 -7.16 9.76 -22.53
N ASP A 82 -7.11 10.88 -21.80
CA ASP A 82 -7.91 12.08 -22.13
C ASP A 82 -7.18 13.12 -22.99
N VAL A 83 -5.83 13.17 -22.97
CA VAL A 83 -5.07 14.30 -23.53
C VAL A 83 -4.07 13.86 -24.61
N SER A 84 -3.54 12.65 -24.56
CA SER A 84 -2.45 12.25 -25.45
C SER A 84 -2.41 10.74 -25.67
N ASP A 85 -2.70 10.30 -26.90
CA ASP A 85 -2.62 8.90 -27.36
C ASP A 85 -1.16 8.42 -27.48
N LEU A 86 -0.41 8.57 -26.39
CA LEU A 86 1.00 8.24 -26.30
C LEU A 86 1.15 6.79 -25.86
N PRO A 87 1.89 5.97 -26.61
CA PRO A 87 2.09 4.56 -26.26
C PRO A 87 2.85 4.43 -24.94
N LEU A 88 2.38 3.52 -24.08
CA LEU A 88 2.97 3.26 -22.76
C LEU A 88 4.44 2.86 -22.88
N GLU A 89 4.74 1.96 -23.82
CA GLU A 89 6.06 1.39 -24.09
C GLU A 89 7.15 2.44 -24.32
N LYS A 90 6.79 3.58 -24.93
CA LYS A 90 7.74 4.63 -25.27
C LYS A 90 7.78 5.75 -24.24
N TYR A 91 6.69 5.94 -23.50
CA TYR A 91 6.53 7.02 -22.52
C TYR A 91 5.91 6.48 -21.22
N PRO A 92 6.62 5.66 -20.42
CA PRO A 92 6.08 5.08 -19.19
C PRO A 92 5.71 6.12 -18.14
N ILE A 93 6.44 7.25 -18.10
CA ILE A 93 6.14 8.43 -17.28
C ILE A 93 6.07 9.65 -18.20
N ILE A 94 4.93 10.35 -18.18
CA ILE A 94 4.68 11.51 -19.03
C ILE A 94 5.10 12.78 -18.29
N SER A 95 5.85 13.66 -18.96
CA SER A 95 6.03 15.05 -18.54
C SER A 95 5.39 15.99 -19.56
N LEU A 96 4.42 16.77 -19.12
CA LEU A 96 3.69 17.73 -19.97
C LEU A 96 3.94 19.14 -19.44
N THR A 97 4.74 19.89 -20.20
CA THR A 97 4.97 21.31 -19.93
C THR A 97 3.98 22.11 -20.78
N HIS A 98 2.96 22.72 -20.15
CA HIS A 98 2.07 23.64 -20.85
C HIS A 98 2.68 25.04 -20.77
N THR A 99 3.02 25.63 -21.91
CA THR A 99 3.43 27.05 -21.95
C THR A 99 2.16 27.88 -22.11
N LYS A 100 1.72 28.59 -21.07
CA LYS A 100 0.69 29.63 -21.22
C LYS A 100 1.38 30.95 -21.52
N THR A 101 1.16 31.50 -22.70
CA THR A 101 1.62 32.85 -23.04
C THR A 101 0.58 33.84 -22.53
N LYS A 102 0.92 34.62 -21.49
CA LYS A 102 0.12 35.79 -21.09
C LYS A 102 0.65 36.99 -21.86
N GLU A 103 -0.19 37.55 -22.73
CA GLU A 103 0.06 38.82 -23.40
C GLU A 103 -0.69 39.93 -22.68
N THR A 104 0.05 40.77 -21.95
CA THR A 104 -0.52 41.96 -21.31
C THR A 104 -0.22 43.16 -22.18
N ILE A 105 -1.26 43.70 -22.83
CA ILE A 105 -1.17 44.90 -23.67
C ILE A 105 -1.42 46.13 -22.79
N SER A 106 -0.40 46.97 -22.63
CA SER A 106 -0.52 48.22 -21.88
C SER A 106 -1.04 49.34 -22.79
N PHE A 107 -2.24 49.85 -22.50
CA PHE A 107 -2.93 50.86 -23.33
C PHE A 107 -2.29 52.27 -23.26
N THR A 108 -1.33 52.49 -22.35
CA THR A 108 -0.73 53.81 -22.07
C THR A 108 0.64 54.03 -22.73
N THR A 109 1.35 52.98 -23.12
CA THR A 109 2.75 53.07 -23.61
C THR A 109 3.02 52.28 -24.90
N GLY A 110 2.05 51.47 -25.37
CA GLY A 110 2.22 50.66 -26.59
C GLY A 110 3.20 49.50 -26.43
N GLU A 111 3.70 49.23 -25.22
CA GLU A 111 4.61 48.12 -24.94
C GLU A 111 3.83 46.83 -24.66
N THR A 112 4.16 45.78 -25.43
CA THR A 112 3.67 44.41 -25.24
C THR A 112 4.63 43.65 -24.34
N LYS A 113 4.24 43.37 -23.09
CA LYS A 113 4.98 42.44 -22.23
C LYS A 113 4.43 41.03 -22.43
N ARG A 114 5.29 40.15 -22.93
CA ARG A 114 5.02 38.72 -23.12
C ARG A 114 5.62 37.95 -21.95
N GLU A 115 4.79 37.56 -20.99
CA GLU A 115 5.21 36.66 -19.91
C GLU A 115 4.79 35.24 -20.28
N GLU A 116 5.78 34.37 -20.48
CA GLU A 116 5.56 32.93 -20.60
C GLU A 116 5.39 32.34 -19.20
N GLU A 117 4.14 32.19 -18.77
CA GLU A 117 3.81 31.39 -17.59
C GLU A 117 3.76 29.92 -18.01
N LYS A 118 4.86 29.18 -17.78
CA LYS A 118 4.85 27.72 -17.91
C LYS A 118 4.05 27.12 -16.75
N SER A 119 2.75 26.90 -16.95
CA SER A 119 1.96 26.10 -16.02
C SER A 119 2.21 24.61 -16.30
N GLN A 120 3.04 23.95 -15.49
CA GLN A 120 3.27 22.51 -15.56
C GLN A 120 2.04 21.77 -14.99
N ILE A 121 1.41 20.89 -15.78
CA ILE A 121 0.21 20.15 -15.37
C ILE A 121 0.59 18.76 -14.80
N ILE A 122 1.63 18.12 -15.35
CA ILE A 122 2.28 16.92 -14.81
C ILE A 122 3.78 17.07 -15.04
N ASP A 123 4.56 17.13 -13.96
CA ASP A 123 6.02 17.21 -14.05
C ASP A 123 6.64 15.83 -13.76
N SER A 124 7.65 15.42 -14.53
CA SER A 124 8.48 14.25 -14.15
C SER A 124 9.23 14.52 -12.85
N LYS A 125 9.42 15.80 -12.48
CA LYS A 125 9.91 16.19 -11.15
C LYS A 125 8.92 15.94 -10.03
N GLU A 126 7.62 15.82 -10.30
CA GLU A 126 6.64 15.49 -9.26
C GLU A 126 6.86 14.08 -8.74
N LEU A 127 7.17 13.10 -9.60
CA LEU A 127 7.54 11.78 -9.10
C LEU A 127 8.76 11.90 -8.19
N PHE A 128 9.81 12.59 -8.61
CA PHE A 128 10.99 12.81 -7.77
C PHE A 128 10.70 13.54 -6.44
N LYS A 129 9.70 14.44 -6.40
CA LYS A 129 9.25 15.06 -5.15
C LYS A 129 8.49 14.06 -4.29
N VAL A 130 7.61 13.26 -4.89
CA VAL A 130 6.87 12.19 -4.21
C VAL A 130 7.84 11.20 -3.59
N THR A 131 8.87 10.76 -4.33
CA THR A 131 9.86 9.80 -3.82
C THR A 131 10.63 10.34 -2.62
N LYS A 132 10.96 11.65 -2.60
CA LYS A 132 11.60 12.29 -1.43
C LYS A 132 10.71 12.41 -0.20
N SER A 133 9.39 12.42 -0.37
CA SER A 133 8.43 12.48 0.74
C SER A 133 8.10 11.11 1.35
N LEU A 134 8.59 10.02 0.76
CA LEU A 134 8.29 8.67 1.25
C LEU A 134 9.04 8.36 2.55
N ASN A 135 8.40 7.56 3.39
CA ASN A 135 9.05 6.99 4.56
C ASN A 135 9.93 5.80 4.15
N PHE A 136 11.21 6.05 3.88
CA PHE A 136 12.19 5.03 3.48
C PHE A 136 12.30 3.85 4.45
N GLY A 137 11.97 4.02 5.73
CA GLY A 137 11.95 2.93 6.71
C GLY A 137 10.83 1.90 6.50
N LEU A 138 9.84 2.23 5.67
CA LEU A 138 8.71 1.36 5.32
C LEU A 138 8.74 0.89 3.86
N VAL A 139 9.68 1.41 3.05
CA VAL A 139 9.79 1.07 1.63
C VAL A 139 10.34 -0.35 1.49
N PRO A 140 9.66 -1.26 0.76
CA PRO A 140 10.21 -2.58 0.48
C PRO A 140 11.49 -2.49 -0.34
N GLU A 141 12.42 -3.42 -0.12
CA GLU A 141 13.77 -3.41 -0.71
C GLU A 141 13.76 -3.28 -2.24
N ASP A 142 12.93 -4.07 -2.92
CA ASP A 142 12.81 -4.02 -4.39
C ASP A 142 12.38 -2.63 -4.89
N LEU A 143 11.42 -2.01 -4.20
CA LEU A 143 10.96 -0.66 -4.54
C LEU A 143 12.04 0.38 -4.26
N LEU A 144 12.78 0.22 -3.15
CA LEU A 144 13.88 1.13 -2.80
C LEU A 144 14.96 1.14 -3.88
N ILE A 145 15.34 -0.03 -4.40
CA ILE A 145 16.32 -0.14 -5.49
C ILE A 145 15.83 0.61 -6.73
N LEU A 146 14.58 0.36 -7.17
CA LEU A 146 13.99 1.01 -8.34
C LEU A 146 13.90 2.54 -8.16
N LEU A 147 13.60 3.00 -6.96
CA LEU A 147 13.57 4.43 -6.62
C LEU A 147 14.97 5.06 -6.69
N CYS A 148 16.00 4.36 -6.21
CA CYS A 148 17.39 4.79 -6.32
C CYS A 148 17.86 4.85 -7.78
N GLU A 149 17.55 3.83 -8.59
CA GLU A 149 17.84 3.80 -10.02
C GLU A 149 17.16 4.97 -10.75
N TYR A 150 15.88 5.21 -10.46
CA TYR A 150 15.14 6.36 -10.98
C TYR A 150 15.76 7.70 -10.57
N GLU A 151 16.16 7.86 -9.31
CA GLU A 151 16.83 9.06 -8.83
C GLU A 151 18.15 9.31 -9.58
N MET A 152 18.93 8.26 -9.87
CA MET A 152 20.14 8.37 -10.68
C MET A 152 19.83 8.81 -12.11
N LEU A 153 18.81 8.23 -12.75
CA LEU A 153 18.38 8.63 -14.10
C LEU A 153 18.02 10.13 -14.14
N TYR A 154 17.29 10.60 -13.15
CA TYR A 154 16.89 12.00 -13.03
C TYR A 154 18.09 12.93 -12.83
N LYS A 155 19.02 12.59 -11.91
CA LYS A 155 20.23 13.37 -11.64
C LYS A 155 21.17 13.46 -12.85
N LEU A 156 21.31 12.38 -13.59
CA LEU A 156 22.14 12.31 -14.80
C LEU A 156 21.49 13.00 -16.00
N LYS A 157 20.26 13.52 -15.87
CA LYS A 157 19.46 14.09 -16.96
C LYS A 157 19.41 13.16 -18.18
N ARG A 158 19.40 11.84 -17.93
CA ARG A 158 19.38 10.84 -18.99
C ARG A 158 18.04 10.94 -19.73
N SER A 159 18.07 10.80 -21.05
CA SER A 159 16.85 10.86 -21.86
C SER A 159 15.84 9.82 -21.35
N SER A 160 14.62 10.25 -21.06
CA SER A 160 13.53 9.34 -20.64
C SER A 160 13.16 8.31 -21.70
N GLN A 161 13.63 8.49 -22.94
CA GLN A 161 13.42 7.59 -24.06
C GLN A 161 14.57 6.58 -24.26
N ALA A 162 15.62 6.63 -23.43
CA ALA A 162 16.68 5.62 -23.48
C ALA A 162 16.12 4.26 -23.05
N PRO A 163 16.54 3.15 -23.68
CA PRO A 163 15.98 1.81 -23.40
C PRO A 163 16.12 1.41 -21.92
N GLU A 164 17.26 1.72 -21.31
CA GLU A 164 17.48 1.50 -19.86
C GLU A 164 16.52 2.33 -19.00
N SER A 165 16.27 3.58 -19.38
CA SER A 165 15.34 4.45 -18.66
C SER A 165 13.90 3.95 -18.76
N ILE A 166 13.48 3.51 -19.95
CA ILE A 166 12.16 2.91 -20.16
C ILE A 166 12.00 1.65 -19.30
N ALA A 167 13.01 0.77 -19.27
CA ALA A 167 12.97 -0.46 -18.48
C ALA A 167 12.81 -0.18 -16.97
N ILE A 168 13.61 0.73 -16.42
CA ILE A 168 13.54 1.12 -15.01
C ILE A 168 12.17 1.73 -14.68
N LEU A 169 11.66 2.62 -15.55
CA LEU A 169 10.37 3.26 -15.35
C LEU A 169 9.19 2.28 -15.41
N MET A 170 9.24 1.33 -16.33
CA MET A 170 8.25 0.24 -16.41
C MET A 170 8.30 -0.66 -15.18
N ALA A 171 9.49 -1.05 -14.75
CA ALA A 171 9.67 -1.87 -13.55
C ALA A 171 9.16 -1.16 -12.30
N LEU A 172 9.47 0.13 -12.14
CA LEU A 172 8.97 0.97 -11.05
C LEU A 172 7.44 1.03 -11.05
N ARG A 173 6.85 1.32 -12.21
CA ARG A 173 5.39 1.40 -12.37
C ARG A 173 4.72 0.08 -11.99
N LYS A 174 5.22 -1.04 -12.52
CA LYS A 174 4.72 -2.39 -12.22
C LYS A 174 4.80 -2.67 -10.71
N ASN A 175 5.96 -2.43 -10.09
CA ASN A 175 6.16 -2.67 -8.66
C ASN A 175 5.20 -1.85 -7.80
N VAL A 176 4.96 -0.58 -8.15
CA VAL A 176 4.01 0.28 -7.42
C VAL A 176 2.59 -0.25 -7.52
N ILE A 177 2.13 -0.64 -8.71
CA ILE A 177 0.76 -1.13 -8.92
C ILE A 177 0.56 -2.47 -8.19
N GLU A 178 1.47 -3.42 -8.37
CA GLU A 178 1.41 -4.73 -7.71
C GLU A 178 1.51 -4.61 -6.20
N GLY A 179 2.45 -3.77 -5.72
CA GLY A 179 2.62 -3.52 -4.29
C GLY A 179 1.39 -2.89 -3.68
N TYR A 180 0.79 -1.88 -4.32
CA TYR A 180 -0.46 -1.29 -3.87
C TYR A 180 -1.56 -2.35 -3.71
N HIS A 181 -1.78 -3.20 -4.72
CA HIS A 181 -2.77 -4.28 -4.66
C HIS A 181 -2.46 -5.31 -3.58
N LYS A 182 -1.19 -5.71 -3.45
CA LYS A 182 -0.73 -6.68 -2.44
C LYS A 182 -1.02 -6.20 -1.02
N TYR A 183 -0.70 -4.94 -0.70
CA TYR A 183 -0.96 -4.41 0.64
C TYR A 183 -2.44 -4.10 0.87
N TYR A 184 -3.17 -3.69 -0.17
CA TYR A 184 -4.62 -3.51 -0.10
C TYR A 184 -5.35 -4.84 0.21
N GLN A 185 -4.96 -5.94 -0.44
CA GLN A 185 -5.49 -7.28 -0.16
C GLN A 185 -5.16 -7.76 1.26
N LYS A 186 -3.93 -7.52 1.73
CA LYS A 186 -3.50 -7.88 3.10
C LYS A 186 -4.29 -7.16 4.20
N LEU A 187 -4.89 -6.01 3.90
CA LEU A 187 -5.76 -5.29 4.82
C LEU A 187 -7.19 -5.84 4.86
N GLY A 188 -7.52 -6.84 4.04
CA GLY A 188 -8.85 -7.44 3.98
C GLY A 188 -9.89 -6.54 3.33
N VAL A 189 -9.48 -5.46 2.65
CA VAL A 189 -10.38 -4.60 1.89
C VAL A 189 -10.68 -5.28 0.56
N SER A 190 -11.63 -6.22 0.58
CA SER A 190 -12.12 -6.89 -0.63
C SER A 190 -13.09 -5.96 -1.35
N GLY A 191 -12.54 -4.97 -2.04
CA GLY A 191 -13.28 -4.05 -2.88
C GLY A 191 -12.42 -3.66 -4.05
N LYS A 192 -12.44 -4.45 -5.14
CA LYS A 192 -11.97 -3.92 -6.43
C LYS A 192 -12.84 -2.71 -6.72
N SER A 193 -12.25 -1.53 -6.79
CA SER A 193 -12.91 -0.42 -7.48
C SER A 193 -13.24 -0.93 -8.87
N LYS A 194 -14.54 -1.12 -9.17
CA LYS A 194 -15.00 -1.57 -10.51
C LYS A 194 -14.58 -0.64 -11.64
N LEU A 195 -14.02 0.53 -11.30
CA LEU A 195 -13.67 1.59 -12.22
C LEU A 195 -12.24 1.47 -12.78
N ILE A 196 -11.35 0.69 -12.14
CA ILE A 196 -9.93 0.65 -12.48
C ILE A 196 -9.44 -0.81 -12.46
N THR A 197 -9.06 -1.34 -13.62
CA THR A 197 -8.51 -2.70 -13.78
C THR A 197 -7.08 -2.60 -14.31
N TYR A 198 -6.13 -3.30 -13.68
CA TYR A 198 -4.76 -3.39 -14.19
C TYR A 198 -4.63 -4.61 -15.11
N ASP A 199 -4.13 -4.41 -16.33
CA ASP A 199 -3.77 -5.49 -17.23
C ASP A 199 -2.29 -5.83 -17.05
N GLU A 200 -2.02 -7.02 -16.53
CA GLU A 200 -0.66 -7.51 -16.25
C GLU A 200 0.17 -7.76 -17.52
N ASN A 201 -0.47 -7.93 -18.69
CA ASN A 201 0.21 -8.18 -19.95
C ASN A 201 0.67 -6.89 -20.62
N THR A 202 -0.09 -5.81 -20.47
CA THR A 202 0.21 -4.52 -21.11
C THR A 202 0.80 -3.49 -20.13
N GLY A 203 0.65 -3.70 -18.82
CA GLY A 203 1.06 -2.71 -17.80
C GLY A 203 0.13 -1.49 -17.74
N GLU A 204 -1.02 -1.57 -18.41
CA GLU A 204 -2.00 -0.49 -18.52
C GLU A 204 -3.03 -0.54 -17.41
N ILE A 205 -3.51 0.65 -17.05
CA ILE A 205 -4.64 0.82 -16.16
C ILE A 205 -5.87 1.08 -17.02
N LEU A 206 -6.74 0.07 -17.14
CA LEU A 206 -8.00 0.14 -17.84
C LEU A 206 -9.05 0.81 -16.96
N PHE A 207 -9.58 1.93 -17.43
CA PHE A 207 -10.74 2.57 -16.81
C PHE A 207 -12.01 1.97 -17.41
N ALA A 208 -12.92 1.48 -16.57
CA ALA A 208 -14.22 1.00 -17.04
C ALA A 208 -14.97 2.14 -17.75
N GLU A 209 -15.39 1.92 -19.00
CA GLU A 209 -16.27 2.84 -19.71
C GLU A 209 -17.65 2.84 -19.03
N GLN A 210 -18.19 4.03 -18.77
CA GLN A 210 -19.56 4.21 -18.25
C GLN A 210 -20.58 4.11 -19.37
#